data_AF-A0A7C8YUA6-F1
#
_entry.id   AF-A0A7C8YUA6-F1
#
_cell.length_a   1.000
_cell.length_b   1.000
_cell.length_c   1.000
_cell.angle_alpha   90.00
_cell.angle_beta   90.00
_cell.angle_gamma   90.00
#
_symmetry.space_group_name_H-M   'P 1'
#
loop_
_entity.id
_entity.type
_entity.pdbx_description
1 polymer ?
#
loop_
_entity_poly.entity_id
_entity_poly.type
_entity_poly.pdbx_seq_one_letter_code
_entity_poly.pdbx_strand_id
1 'polypeptide(L)'
;AKTLREVQGTRCSIFHCCVETCYDLNGSKSGQGRRGYLHEGQWDAIHVIEVGPEEEGTAKYCLTSTVMLSLTTNNESCGTFSLSGSIRRQMSMQLSVADGHLCNMGKMIEEMESKLRNSLDQVYFGKTREMVCNLRPPAELVSMKLP
;
A
#
# COMPACT_ATOMS: atom_id res chain seq x y z
N ALA A 1 -10.87 -10.69 -1.91
CA ALA A 1 -12.28 -10.24 -1.78
C ALA A 1 -12.37 -9.21 -0.64
N LYS A 2 -13.08 -8.09 -0.80
CA LYS A 2 -13.23 -7.08 0.27
C LYS A 2 -14.24 -7.59 1.30
N THR A 3 -13.84 -7.73 2.55
CA THR A 3 -14.71 -8.21 3.63
C THR A 3 -15.02 -7.06 4.58
N LEU A 4 -16.32 -6.78 4.77
CA LEU A 4 -16.79 -5.84 5.79
C LEU A 4 -16.94 -6.61 7.12
N ARG A 5 -16.29 -6.14 8.20
CA ARG A 5 -16.63 -6.56 9.55
C ARG A 5 -17.04 -5.35 10.37
N GLU A 6 -18.26 -5.39 10.89
CA GLU A 6 -18.76 -4.42 11.85
C GLU A 6 -18.32 -4.85 13.26
N VAL A 7 -17.68 -3.94 14.00
CA VAL A 7 -17.28 -4.22 15.39
C VAL A 7 -18.47 -3.88 16.28
N GLN A 8 -19.13 -4.91 16.82
CA GLN A 8 -20.27 -4.72 17.73
C GLN A 8 -19.88 -3.82 18.91
N GLY A 9 -20.47 -2.63 18.99
CA GLY A 9 -20.37 -1.72 20.15
C GLY A 9 -19.82 -0.32 19.86
N THR A 10 -19.23 -0.07 18.70
CA THR A 10 -18.80 1.28 18.24
C THR A 10 -19.32 1.53 16.82
N ARG A 11 -19.67 2.77 16.46
CA ARG A 11 -20.08 3.16 15.08
C ARG A 11 -18.89 3.12 14.10
N CYS A 12 -18.12 2.04 14.13
CA CYS A 12 -16.84 1.90 13.46
C CYS A 12 -16.91 0.69 12.52
N SER A 13 -16.76 0.94 11.23
CA SER A 13 -16.75 -0.10 10.20
C SER A 13 -15.31 -0.40 9.79
N ILE A 14 -14.90 -1.67 9.92
CA ILE A 14 -13.59 -2.13 9.47
C ILE A 14 -13.76 -2.81 8.11
N PHE A 15 -13.17 -2.19 7.10
CA PHE A 15 -13.08 -2.76 5.75
C PHE A 15 -11.70 -3.40 5.60
N HIS A 16 -11.70 -4.73 5.49
CA HIS A 16 -10.49 -5.49 5.18
C HIS A 16 -10.46 -5.78 3.68
N CYS A 17 -9.48 -5.20 3.01
CA CYS A 17 -9.19 -5.46 1.61
C CYS A 17 -7.93 -6.30 1.52
N CYS A 18 -8.08 -7.62 1.62
CA CYS A 18 -7.03 -8.54 1.25
C CYS A 18 -7.06 -8.69 -0.28
N VAL A 19 -6.06 -8.11 -0.94
CA VAL A 19 -5.72 -8.48 -2.32
C VAL A 19 -4.58 -9.47 -2.19
N GLU A 20 -4.92 -10.75 -2.01
CA GLU A 20 -3.98 -11.84 -2.23
C GLU A 20 -3.64 -11.85 -3.72
N THR A 21 -2.64 -11.07 -4.12
CA THR A 21 -1.92 -11.29 -5.38
C THR A 21 -0.92 -12.42 -5.19
N CYS A 22 -1.42 -13.64 -4.97
CA CYS A 22 -0.62 -14.84 -5.20
C CYS A 22 -0.43 -15.00 -6.72
N TYR A 23 0.48 -14.22 -7.31
CA TYR A 23 1.01 -14.54 -8.63
C TYR A 23 2.16 -15.53 -8.44
N ASP A 24 1.83 -16.82 -8.45
CA ASP A 24 2.75 -17.82 -8.99
C ASP A 24 2.95 -17.49 -10.48
N LEU A 25 3.89 -16.60 -10.79
CA LEU A 25 4.36 -16.36 -12.15
C LEU A 25 5.31 -17.48 -12.57
N ASN A 26 4.80 -18.71 -12.61
CA ASN A 26 5.43 -19.75 -13.40
C ASN A 26 5.23 -19.43 -14.89
N GLY A 27 6.16 -18.65 -15.42
CA GLY A 27 6.52 -18.62 -16.84
C GLY A 27 5.63 -17.78 -17.77
N SER A 28 6.05 -16.55 -18.05
CA SER A 28 6.05 -16.07 -19.45
C SER A 28 7.08 -14.96 -19.67
N LYS A 29 8.04 -15.25 -20.54
CA LYS A 29 9.11 -14.34 -20.97
C LYS A 29 8.59 -13.40 -22.07
N SER A 30 7.78 -12.40 -21.76
CA SER A 30 7.70 -11.18 -22.59
C SER A 30 6.84 -10.11 -21.93
N GLY A 31 7.46 -9.01 -21.52
CA GLY A 31 6.76 -7.86 -20.99
C GLY A 31 7.76 -6.90 -20.35
N GLN A 32 7.97 -5.74 -20.99
CA GLN A 32 8.89 -4.69 -20.53
C GLN A 32 8.39 -4.04 -19.23
N GLY A 33 8.74 -4.72 -18.15
CA GLY A 33 8.98 -4.29 -16.79
C GLY A 33 9.77 -5.47 -16.23
N ARG A 34 10.83 -5.29 -15.42
CA ARG A 34 11.63 -6.46 -14.95
C ARG A 34 10.78 -7.33 -14.00
N ARG A 35 9.89 -8.14 -14.58
CA ARG A 35 8.71 -8.77 -13.97
C ARG A 35 8.89 -10.28 -13.91
N GLY A 36 10.10 -10.72 -13.56
CA GLY A 36 10.51 -12.14 -13.59
C GLY A 36 11.33 -12.61 -12.39
N TYR A 37 11.41 -11.81 -11.31
CA TYR A 37 12.16 -12.16 -10.09
C TYR A 37 11.31 -12.12 -8.81
N LEU A 38 10.03 -11.71 -8.91
CA LEU A 38 9.12 -11.72 -7.77
C LEU A 38 8.57 -13.14 -7.60
N HIS A 39 8.91 -13.75 -6.47
CA HIS A 39 8.49 -15.10 -6.12
C HIS A 39 7.13 -15.09 -5.43
N GLU A 40 6.93 -14.15 -4.50
CA GLU A 40 5.69 -13.98 -3.76
C GLU A 40 5.49 -12.49 -3.43
N GLY A 41 4.22 -12.05 -3.42
CA GLY A 41 3.84 -10.69 -3.11
C GLY A 41 2.48 -10.61 -2.42
N GLN A 42 2.46 -10.21 -1.15
CA GLN A 42 1.25 -10.06 -0.36
C GLN A 42 0.94 -8.58 -0.13
N TRP A 43 -0.28 -8.16 -0.46
CA TRP A 43 -0.81 -6.84 -0.13
C TRP A 43 -2.05 -6.98 0.75
N ASP A 44 -1.96 -6.46 1.97
CA ASP A 44 -3.08 -6.39 2.90
C ASP A 44 -3.39 -4.92 3.21
N ALA A 45 -4.63 -4.49 3.00
CA ALA A 45 -5.10 -3.15 3.33
C ALA A 45 -6.26 -3.19 4.33
N ILE A 46 -6.10 -2.45 5.42
CA ILE A 46 -7.09 -2.30 6.48
C ILE A 46 -7.55 -0.85 6.51
N HIS A 47 -8.85 -0.63 6.32
CA HIS A 47 -9.47 0.69 6.38
C HIS A 47 -10.48 0.72 7.53
N VAL A 48 -10.21 1.54 8.53
CA VAL A 48 -11.09 1.76 9.68
C VAL A 48 -11.75 3.13 9.49
N ILE A 49 -13.08 3.14 9.39
CA ILE A 49 -13.86 4.36 9.22
C ILE A 49 -14.74 4.58 10.44
N GLU A 50 -14.60 5.76 11.02
CA GLU A 50 -15.47 6.28 12.06
C GLU A 50 -16.38 7.34 11.46
N VAL A 51 -17.70 7.14 11.62
CA VAL A 51 -18.72 8.09 11.16
C VAL A 51 -19.31 8.79 12.37
N GLY A 52 -19.12 10.11 12.44
CA GLY A 52 -19.71 10.98 13.45
C GLY A 52 -21.23 11.09 13.31
N PRO A 53 -21.91 11.73 14.29
CA PRO A 53 -23.33 12.03 14.16
C PRO A 53 -23.58 12.89 12.92
N GLU A 54 -24.75 12.71 12.33
CA GLU A 54 -25.22 13.57 11.25
C GLU A 54 -25.76 14.87 11.85
N GLU A 55 -25.20 16.00 11.42
CA GLU A 55 -25.61 17.34 11.80
C GLU A 55 -25.95 18.10 10.52
N GLU A 56 -27.18 18.59 10.42
CA GLU A 56 -27.67 19.37 9.26
C GLU A 56 -27.46 18.69 7.89
N GLY A 57 -27.60 17.36 7.80
CA GLY A 57 -27.39 16.62 6.55
C GLY A 57 -25.93 16.42 6.17
N THR A 58 -24.99 16.69 7.09
CA THR A 58 -23.56 16.45 6.94
C THR A 58 -23.06 15.50 8.01
N ALA A 59 -22.07 14.67 7.68
CA ALA A 59 -21.44 13.78 8.64
C ALA A 59 -19.92 13.94 8.56
N LYS A 60 -19.26 13.84 9.73
CA LYS A 60 -17.80 13.81 9.83
C LYS A 60 -17.31 12.38 9.69
N TYR A 61 -16.46 12.14 8.71
CA TYR A 61 -15.83 10.85 8.47
C TYR A 61 -14.35 10.93 8.85
N CYS A 62 -13.89 10.00 9.67
CA CYS A 62 -12.48 9.82 9.99
C CYS A 62 -12.04 8.46 9.47
N LEU A 63 -11.17 8.45 8.45
CA LEU A 63 -10.61 7.25 7.84
C LEU A 63 -9.16 7.06 8.32
N THR A 64 -8.88 5.91 8.92
CA THR A 64 -7.53 5.43 9.18
C THR A 64 -7.27 4.24 8.27
N SER A 65 -6.28 4.35 7.40
CA SER A 65 -5.89 3.27 6.48
C SER A 65 -4.47 2.80 6.77
N THR A 66 -4.30 1.48 6.84
CA THR A 66 -3.01 0.83 6.99
C THR A 66 -2.85 -0.17 5.86
N VAL A 67 -1.75 -0.08 5.11
CA VAL A 67 -1.37 -1.07 4.11
C VAL A 67 -0.12 -1.78 4.57
N MET A 68 -0.15 -3.11 4.51
CA MET A 68 0.98 -4.00 4.74
C MET A 68 1.35 -4.66 3.41
N LEU A 69 2.63 -4.58 3.07
CA LEU A 69 3.17 -5.18 1.86
C LEU A 69 4.32 -6.09 2.25
N SER A 70 4.34 -7.28 1.68
CA SER A 70 5.45 -8.21 1.74
C SER A 70 5.78 -8.67 0.33
N LEU A 71 7.03 -8.55 -0.07
CA LEU A 71 7.53 -8.98 -1.37
C LEU A 71 8.75 -9.85 -1.13
N THR A 72 8.74 -11.08 -1.62
CA THR A 72 9.96 -11.90 -1.66
C THR A 72 10.33 -12.13 -3.11
N THR A 73 11.60 -11.90 -3.39
CA THR A 73 12.23 -12.17 -4.68
C THR A 73 13.22 -13.30 -4.49
N ASN A 74 13.22 -14.28 -5.38
CA ASN A 74 14.27 -15.28 -5.45
C ASN A 74 15.00 -15.13 -6.78
N ASN A 75 16.32 -14.96 -6.72
CA ASN A 75 17.13 -14.90 -7.92
C ASN A 75 18.38 -15.73 -7.71
N GLU A 76 18.61 -16.71 -8.58
CA GLU A 76 19.77 -17.61 -8.53
C GLU A 76 21.10 -16.84 -8.56
N SER A 77 21.11 -15.63 -9.14
CA SER A 77 22.32 -14.78 -9.23
C SER A 77 22.55 -13.81 -8.06
N CYS A 78 21.51 -13.49 -7.28
CA CYS A 78 21.56 -12.45 -6.23
C CYS A 78 21.18 -12.98 -4.84
N GLY A 79 20.67 -14.21 -4.77
CA GLY A 79 20.08 -14.79 -3.56
C GLY A 79 18.62 -14.36 -3.38
N THR A 80 18.06 -14.73 -2.22
CA THR A 80 16.70 -14.36 -1.82
C THR A 80 16.70 -12.98 -1.18
N PHE A 81 15.82 -12.10 -1.64
CA PHE A 81 15.61 -10.78 -1.06
C PHE A 81 14.14 -10.61 -0.68
N SER A 82 13.87 -10.42 0.60
CA SER A 82 12.54 -10.17 1.16
C SER A 82 12.42 -8.72 1.63
N LEU A 83 11.36 -8.04 1.22
CA LEU A 83 11.03 -6.67 1.60
C LEU A 83 9.61 -6.61 2.14
N SER A 84 9.49 -6.32 3.42
CA SER A 84 8.21 -6.24 4.12
C SER A 84 8.10 -4.93 4.89
N GLY A 85 6.90 -4.37 4.97
CA GLY A 85 6.65 -3.17 5.76
C GLY A 85 5.19 -2.76 5.75
N SER A 86 4.89 -1.72 6.53
CA SER A 86 3.54 -1.16 6.63
C SER A 86 3.56 0.36 6.53
N ILE A 87 2.56 0.94 5.88
CA ILE A 87 2.33 2.38 5.85
C ILE A 87 0.92 2.66 6.38
N ARG A 88 0.83 3.55 7.36
CA ARG A 88 -0.44 4.04 7.91
C ARG A 88 -0.64 5.51 7.56
N ARG A 89 -1.86 5.86 7.15
CA ARG A 89 -2.30 7.23 6.92
C ARG A 89 -3.69 7.47 7.48
N GLN A 90 -3.97 8.72 7.80
CA GLN A 90 -5.25 9.17 8.32
C GLN A 90 -5.76 10.33 7.47
N MET A 91 -7.07 10.39 7.29
CA MET A 91 -7.77 11.55 6.74
C MET A 91 -9.07 11.77 7.51
N SER A 92 -9.50 13.02 7.56
CA SER A 92 -10.81 13.38 8.08
C SER A 92 -11.48 14.35 7.12
N MET A 93 -12.78 14.16 6.87
CA MET A 93 -13.54 14.98 5.93
C MET A 93 -14.98 15.13 6.41
N GLN A 94 -15.57 16.30 6.18
CA GLN A 94 -17.01 16.51 6.37
C GLN A 94 -17.67 16.47 5.01
N LEU A 95 -18.62 15.56 4.83
CA LEU A 95 -19.32 15.33 3.58
C LEU A 95 -20.82 15.32 3.81
N SER A 96 -21.57 15.86 2.85
CA SER A 96 -23.03 15.75 2.86
C SER A 96 -23.46 14.28 2.73
N VAL A 97 -24.50 13.91 3.46
CA VAL A 97 -25.07 12.55 3.46
C VAL A 97 -26.02 12.33 2.26
N ALA A 98 -26.28 13.36 1.43
CA ALA A 98 -27.19 13.27 0.29
C ALA A 98 -26.85 12.14 -0.70
N ASP A 99 -25.57 11.87 -0.93
CA ASP A 99 -25.07 10.79 -1.82
C ASP A 99 -25.04 9.40 -1.13
N GLY A 100 -25.38 9.32 0.16
CA GLY A 100 -25.32 8.12 0.99
C GLY A 100 -23.93 7.86 1.62
N HIS A 101 -23.93 7.33 2.85
CA HIS A 101 -22.70 7.07 3.60
C HIS A 101 -21.72 6.13 2.86
N LEU A 102 -22.23 5.11 2.17
CA LEU A 102 -21.40 4.14 1.46
C LEU A 102 -20.62 4.78 0.29
N CYS A 103 -21.25 5.69 -0.45
CA CYS A 103 -20.61 6.41 -1.55
C CYS A 103 -19.46 7.29 -1.02
N ASN A 104 -19.73 8.04 0.06
CA ASN A 104 -18.74 8.88 0.72
C ASN A 104 -17.54 8.06 1.24
N MET A 105 -17.81 6.95 1.93
CA MET A 105 -16.77 6.05 2.42
C MET A 105 -15.94 5.44 1.28
N GLY A 106 -16.59 5.01 0.19
CA GLY A 106 -15.93 4.47 -0.99
C GLY A 106 -14.96 5.48 -1.63
N LYS A 107 -15.41 6.72 -1.85
CA LYS A 107 -14.58 7.83 -2.38
C LYS A 107 -13.36 8.08 -1.50
N MET A 108 -13.54 8.13 -0.17
CA MET A 108 -12.45 8.33 0.78
C MET A 108 -11.43 7.18 0.77
N ILE A 109 -11.89 5.93 0.73
CA ILE A 109 -11.01 4.75 0.65
C ILE A 109 -10.21 4.77 -0.66
N GLU A 110 -10.85 5.05 -1.79
CA GLU A 110 -10.19 5.09 -3.10
C GLU A 110 -9.07 6.14 -3.16
N GLU A 111 -9.37 7.36 -2.68
CA GLU A 111 -8.37 8.43 -2.61
C GLU A 111 -7.20 8.04 -1.68
N MET A 112 -7.49 7.38 -0.55
CA MET A 112 -6.46 6.93 0.38
C MET A 112 -5.59 5.82 -0.21
N GLU A 113 -6.19 4.82 -0.87
CA GLU A 113 -5.46 3.75 -1.54
C GLU A 113 -4.52 4.31 -2.63
N SER A 114 -4.98 5.29 -3.42
CA SER A 114 -4.15 5.96 -4.43
C SER A 114 -2.93 6.65 -3.80
N LYS A 115 -3.16 7.39 -2.71
CA LYS A 115 -2.09 8.04 -1.93
C LYS A 115 -1.10 7.03 -1.33
N LEU A 116 -1.59 5.88 -0.86
CA LEU A 116 -0.76 4.83 -0.28
C LEU A 116 0.06 4.09 -1.35
N ARG A 117 -0.51 3.80 -2.53
CA ARG A 117 0.23 3.23 -3.68
C ARG A 117 1.42 4.12 -4.08
N ASN A 118 1.19 5.42 -4.26
CA ASN A 118 2.26 6.37 -4.59
C ASN A 118 3.36 6.43 -3.52
N SER A 119 2.99 6.27 -2.26
CA SER A 119 3.96 6.28 -1.14
C SER A 119 4.77 4.99 -1.07
N LEU A 120 4.15 3.85 -1.39
CA LEU A 120 4.83 2.56 -1.42
C LEU A 120 5.85 2.49 -2.55
N ASP A 121 5.54 3.01 -3.74
CA ASP A 121 6.49 3.07 -4.86
C ASP A 121 7.78 3.82 -4.46
N GLN A 122 7.65 4.95 -3.78
CA GLN A 122 8.80 5.75 -3.32
C GLN A 122 9.61 5.04 -2.21
N VAL A 123 8.95 4.45 -1.23
CA VAL A 123 9.63 3.85 -0.06
C VAL A 123 10.30 2.53 -0.44
N TYR A 124 9.66 1.70 -1.26
CA TYR A 124 10.12 0.34 -1.54
C TYR A 124 11.22 0.30 -2.61
N PHE A 125 11.07 1.03 -3.71
CA PHE A 125 12.05 1.02 -4.81
C PHE A 125 13.02 2.20 -4.81
N GLY A 126 12.62 3.33 -4.22
CA GLY A 126 13.48 4.51 -4.10
C GLY A 126 14.48 4.38 -2.95
N LYS A 127 13.99 4.40 -1.72
CA LYS A 127 14.84 4.51 -0.52
C LYS A 127 15.69 3.28 -0.23
N THR A 128 15.14 2.08 -0.44
CA THR A 128 15.90 0.83 -0.25
C THR A 128 17.08 0.74 -1.21
N ARG A 129 16.88 1.13 -2.48
CA ARG A 129 17.96 1.18 -3.48
C ARG A 129 19.00 2.22 -3.11
N GLU A 130 18.57 3.40 -2.66
CA GLU A 130 19.48 4.46 -2.19
C GLU A 130 20.37 3.98 -1.04
N MET A 131 19.80 3.31 -0.02
CA MET A 131 20.58 2.75 1.08
C MET A 131 21.59 1.70 0.61
N VAL A 132 21.19 0.79 -0.29
CA VAL A 132 22.10 -0.21 -0.85
C VAL A 132 23.24 0.45 -1.63
N CYS A 133 22.93 1.46 -2.46
CA CYS A 133 23.94 2.21 -3.20
C CYS A 133 24.88 3.01 -2.28
N ASN A 134 24.39 3.52 -1.15
CA ASN A 134 25.22 4.24 -0.18
C ASN A 134 26.17 3.29 0.57
N LEU A 135 25.72 2.09 0.94
CA LEU A 135 26.54 1.11 1.65
C LEU A 135 27.50 0.35 0.72
N ARG A 136 27.09 0.13 -0.54
CA ARG A 136 27.91 -0.48 -1.58
C ARG A 136 27.79 0.35 -2.87
N PRO A 137 28.61 1.40 -3.02
CA PRO A 137 28.63 2.18 -4.24
C PRO A 137 28.99 1.29 -5.43
N PRO A 138 28.26 1.36 -6.55
CA PRO A 138 28.69 0.73 -7.78
C PRO A 138 30.08 1.26 -8.18
N ALA A 139 30.94 0.39 -8.70
CA ALA A 139 32.34 0.69 -8.99
C ALA A 139 32.54 1.94 -9.89
N GLU A 140 31.55 2.27 -10.71
CA GLU A 140 31.55 3.47 -11.57
C GLU A 140 31.58 4.79 -10.80
N LEU A 141 31.04 4.85 -9.56
CA LEU A 141 31.07 6.05 -8.72
C LEU A 141 32.38 6.20 -7.93
N VAL A 142 33.16 5.13 -7.80
CA VAL A 142 34.48 5.16 -7.14
C VAL A 142 35.53 5.79 -8.07
N SER A 143 35.32 5.74 -9.39
CA SER A 143 36.25 6.30 -10.38
C SER A 143 36.22 7.83 -10.50
N MET A 144 35.27 8.53 -9.88
CA MET A 144 35.14 9.99 -9.97
C MET A 144 35.83 10.76 -8.84
N LYS A 145 36.57 10.07 -7.95
CA LYS A 145 37.32 10.72 -6.86
C LYS A 145 38.81 10.45 -6.97
N LEU A 146 39.40 10.91 -8.07
CA LEU A 146 40.82 11.30 -8.20
C LEU A 146 40.82 12.50 -9.16
N PRO A 147 41.26 13.68 -8.71
CA PRO A 147 42.69 13.97 -8.52
C PRO A 147 43.08 14.32 -7.08
#